data_AF-A0ABD4HKM7-F1
#
_entry.id   AF-A0ABD4HKM7-F1
#
_cell.length_a   1.000
_cell.length_b   1.000
_cell.length_c   1.000
_cell.angle_alpha   90.00
_cell.angle_beta   90.00
_cell.angle_gamma   90.00
#
_symmetry.space_group_name_H-M   'P 1'
#
loop_
_entity.id
_entity.type
_entity.pdbx_description
1 polymer ?
#
loop_
_entity_poly.entity_id
_entity_poly.type
_entity_poly.pdbx_seq_one_letter_code
_entity_poly.pdbx_strand_id
1 'polypeptide(L)'
;MAKGPLITRSELRKRQQAQAQESLKRQRKEEAAYQQEEKKIASFYRKEQKRNKPITKTRIGEREKTTKWNSFLMKSLIIVILLLCVVFFAVAFI
;
A
#
# COMPACT_ATOMS: atom_id res chain seq x y z
N MET A 1 42.57 41.56 -52.03
CA MET A 1 41.84 41.47 -50.73
C MET A 1 41.83 40.02 -50.29
N ALA A 2 42.69 39.63 -49.34
CA ALA A 2 42.72 38.26 -48.85
C ALA A 2 41.47 38.02 -47.98
N LYS A 3 40.47 37.34 -48.55
CA LYS A 3 39.30 36.87 -47.78
C LYS A 3 39.78 35.79 -46.82
N GLY A 4 39.93 36.15 -45.55
CA GLY A 4 40.14 35.18 -44.49
C GLY A 4 38.98 34.18 -44.43
N PRO A 5 39.17 32.99 -43.82
CA PRO A 5 38.16 31.95 -43.78
C PRO A 5 36.89 32.46 -43.07
N LEU A 6 35.73 32.14 -43.66
CA LEU A 6 34.40 32.59 -43.23
C LEU A 6 34.05 32.18 -41.79
N ILE A 7 34.71 31.13 -41.27
CA ILE A 7 34.60 30.67 -39.88
C ILE A 7 35.99 30.27 -39.39
N THR A 8 36.37 30.74 -38.21
CA THR A 8 37.63 30.39 -37.55
C THR A 8 37.49 29.14 -36.68
N ARG A 9 38.59 28.40 -36.49
CA ARG A 9 38.61 27.18 -35.65
C ARG A 9 38.18 27.43 -34.21
N SER A 10 38.46 28.61 -33.66
CA SER A 10 38.05 29.03 -32.31
C SER A 10 36.52 29.17 -32.20
N GLU A 11 35.87 29.73 -33.22
CA GLU A 11 34.40 29.82 -33.27
C GLU A 11 33.73 28.45 -33.39
N LEU A 12 34.32 27.55 -34.21
CA LEU A 12 33.88 26.15 -34.30
C LEU A 12 33.93 25.44 -32.93
N ARG A 13 35.03 25.62 -32.18
CA ARG A 13 35.19 25.05 -30.84
C ARG A 13 34.17 25.60 -29.84
N LYS A 14 33.90 26.91 -29.88
CA LYS A 14 32.86 27.54 -29.04
C LYS A 14 31.47 26.97 -29.34
N ARG A 15 31.12 26.79 -30.62
CA ARG A 15 29.83 26.21 -31.02
C ARG A 15 29.68 24.76 -30.56
N GLN A 16 30.73 23.95 -30.69
CA GLN A 16 30.73 22.57 -30.19
C GLN A 16 30.56 22.50 -28.66
N GLN A 17 31.24 23.36 -27.91
CA GLN A 17 31.08 23.43 -26.45
C GLN A 17 29.67 23.89 -26.04
N ALA A 18 29.10 24.86 -26.75
CA ALA A 18 27.74 25.32 -26.49
C ALA A 18 26.70 24.21 -26.77
N GLN A 19 26.83 23.47 -27.88
CA GLN A 19 25.98 22.31 -28.18
C GLN A 19 26.15 21.17 -27.16
N ALA A 20 27.37 20.92 -26.69
CA ALA A 20 27.64 19.92 -25.65
C ALA A 20 26.97 20.32 -24.31
N GLN A 21 27.01 21.60 -23.94
CA GLN A 21 26.32 22.08 -22.75
C GLN A 21 24.78 22.04 -22.88
N GLU A 22 24.24 22.38 -24.05
CA GLU A 22 22.80 22.29 -24.29
C GLU A 22 22.29 20.85 -24.26
N SER A 23 23.01 19.92 -24.88
CA SER A 23 22.66 18.49 -24.85
C SER A 23 22.70 17.92 -23.43
N LEU A 24 23.73 18.24 -22.63
CA LEU A 24 23.79 17.87 -21.21
C LEU A 24 22.62 18.45 -20.41
N LYS A 25 22.23 19.70 -20.66
CA LYS A 25 21.08 20.32 -19.99
C LYS A 25 19.76 19.65 -20.38
N ARG A 26 19.61 19.21 -21.64
CA ARG A 26 18.42 18.47 -22.11
C ARG A 26 18.35 17.08 -21.46
N GLN A 27 19.46 16.34 -21.47
CA GLN A 27 19.55 15.03 -20.82
C GLN A 27 19.17 15.11 -19.33
N ARG A 28 19.72 16.07 -18.58
CA ARG A 28 19.38 16.25 -17.16
C ARG A 28 17.90 16.57 -16.93
N LYS A 29 17.26 17.32 -17.85
CA LYS A 29 15.82 17.63 -17.74
C LYS A 29 14.97 16.40 -18.02
N GLU A 30 15.35 15.60 -19.00
CA GLU A 30 14.69 14.33 -19.34
C GLU A 30 14.83 13.33 -18.19
N GLU A 31 16.02 13.18 -17.63
CA GLU A 31 16.27 12.34 -16.44
C GLU A 31 15.44 12.82 -15.22
N ALA A 32 15.40 14.13 -14.98
CA ALA A 32 14.62 14.69 -13.89
C ALA A 32 13.10 14.47 -14.08
N ALA A 33 12.61 14.58 -15.33
CA ALA A 33 11.22 14.29 -15.65
C ALA A 33 10.88 12.81 -15.42
N TYR A 34 11.74 11.90 -15.88
CA TYR A 34 11.60 10.46 -15.66
C TYR A 34 11.56 10.11 -14.17
N GLN A 35 12.50 10.63 -13.38
CA GLN A 35 12.51 10.41 -11.93
C GLN A 35 11.26 10.97 -11.23
N GLN A 36 10.71 12.08 -11.72
CA GLN A 36 9.46 12.62 -11.18
C GLN A 36 8.27 11.70 -11.48
N GLU A 37 8.21 11.11 -12.67
CA GLU A 37 7.18 10.14 -13.04
C GLU A 37 7.28 8.87 -12.20
N GLU A 38 8.48 8.30 -12.03
CA GLU A 38 8.69 7.15 -11.15
C GLU A 38 8.23 7.42 -9.72
N LYS A 39 8.57 8.61 -9.17
CA LYS A 39 8.10 9.03 -7.84
C LYS A 39 6.59 9.13 -7.76
N LYS A 40 5.93 9.66 -8.80
CA LYS A 40 4.46 9.73 -8.86
C LYS A 40 3.86 8.32 -8.85
N ILE A 41 4.38 7.42 -9.67
CA ILE A 41 3.94 6.02 -9.77
C ILE A 41 4.11 5.31 -8.42
N ALA A 42 5.29 5.39 -7.81
CA ALA A 42 5.55 4.79 -6.50
C ALA A 42 4.62 5.36 -5.42
N SER A 43 4.36 6.68 -5.44
CA SER A 43 3.44 7.31 -4.50
C SER A 43 1.99 6.85 -4.67
N PHE A 44 1.56 6.58 -5.91
CA PHE A 44 0.22 6.10 -6.24
C PHE A 44 0.00 4.70 -5.68
N TYR A 45 0.86 3.74 -6.03
CA TYR A 45 0.73 2.37 -5.55
C TYR A 45 0.87 2.25 -4.03
N ARG A 46 1.73 3.08 -3.41
CA ARG A 46 1.82 3.18 -1.95
C ARG A 46 0.51 3.67 -1.32
N LYS A 47 -0.20 4.59 -1.97
CA LYS A 47 -1.52 5.07 -1.50
C LYS A 47 -2.58 4.00 -1.66
N GLU A 48 -2.60 3.29 -2.79
CA GLU A 48 -3.54 2.17 -3.01
C GLU A 48 -3.34 1.04 -2.01
N GLN A 49 -2.09 0.63 -1.76
CA GLN A 49 -1.78 -0.40 -0.76
C GLN A 49 -2.25 0.01 0.65
N LYS A 50 -2.17 1.30 0.99
CA LYS A 50 -2.68 1.82 2.27
C LYS A 50 -4.20 1.87 2.34
N ARG A 51 -4.89 2.05 1.20
CA ARG A 51 -6.35 2.04 1.10
C ARG A 51 -6.89 0.62 1.15
N ASN A 52 -6.26 -0.30 0.44
CA ASN A 52 -6.65 -1.71 0.32
C ASN A 52 -5.96 -2.59 1.38
N LYS A 53 -5.79 -2.08 2.61
CA LYS A 53 -5.31 -2.94 3.69
C LYS A 53 -6.34 -4.05 3.91
N PRO A 54 -5.91 -5.32 4.05
CA PRO A 54 -6.83 -6.39 4.39
C PRO A 54 -7.57 -6.01 5.68
N ILE A 55 -8.89 -6.06 5.65
CA ILE A 55 -9.71 -5.66 6.79
C ILE A 55 -9.55 -6.74 7.87
N THR A 56 -8.65 -6.49 8.82
CA THR A 56 -8.31 -7.45 9.89
C THR A 56 -9.40 -7.56 10.95
N LYS A 57 -10.20 -6.51 11.12
CA LYS A 57 -11.33 -6.48 12.06
C LYS A 57 -12.56 -5.91 11.36
N THR A 58 -13.61 -6.73 11.28
CA THR A 58 -14.92 -6.31 10.79
C THR A 58 -15.91 -6.36 11.96
N ARG A 59 -16.86 -5.42 12.00
CA ARG A 59 -17.97 -5.45 12.98
C ARG A 59 -18.73 -6.77 12.94
N ILE A 60 -18.87 -7.35 11.75
CA ILE A 60 -19.55 -8.63 11.53
C ILE A 60 -18.71 -9.77 12.12
N GLY A 61 -17.40 -9.84 11.84
CA GLY A 61 -16.54 -10.90 12.37
C GLY A 61 -16.38 -10.86 13.89
N GLU A 62 -16.33 -9.67 14.49
CA GLU A 62 -16.37 -9.50 15.95
C GLU A 62 -17.72 -9.98 16.53
N ARG A 63 -18.84 -9.60 15.90
CA ARG A 63 -20.19 -10.03 16.31
C ARG A 63 -20.35 -11.55 16.20
N GLU A 64 -19.87 -12.16 15.13
CA GLU A 64 -19.90 -13.62 14.92
C GLU A 64 -19.09 -14.39 15.96
N LYS A 65 -17.92 -13.86 16.36
CA LYS A 65 -17.14 -14.44 17.45
C LYS A 65 -17.96 -14.42 18.75
N THR A 66 -18.52 -13.29 19.11
CA THR A 66 -19.32 -13.14 20.34
C THR A 66 -20.56 -14.04 20.32
N THR A 67 -21.28 -14.12 19.20
CA THR A 67 -22.46 -15.01 19.10
C THR A 67 -22.05 -16.49 19.19
N LYS A 68 -20.92 -16.88 18.58
CA LYS A 68 -20.40 -18.25 18.67
C LYS A 68 -20.07 -18.62 20.13
N TRP A 69 -19.31 -17.78 20.84
CA TRP A 69 -18.98 -17.99 22.25
C TRP A 69 -20.23 -18.07 23.13
N ASN A 70 -21.18 -17.15 22.95
CA ASN A 70 -22.43 -17.15 23.71
C ASN A 70 -23.26 -18.42 23.45
N SER A 71 -23.33 -18.88 22.19
CA SER A 71 -24.06 -20.10 21.84
C SER A 71 -23.43 -21.36 22.44
N PHE A 72 -22.10 -21.42 22.52
CA PHE A 72 -21.39 -22.52 23.17
C PHE A 72 -21.64 -22.52 24.68
N LEU A 73 -21.50 -21.36 25.33
CA LEU A 73 -21.75 -21.19 26.76
C LEU A 73 -23.20 -21.53 27.13
N MET A 74 -24.19 -21.00 26.41
CA MET A 74 -25.60 -21.28 26.67
C MET A 74 -25.94 -22.77 26.51
N LYS A 75 -25.40 -23.44 25.47
CA LYS A 75 -25.59 -24.90 25.31
C LYS A 75 -25.02 -25.66 26.50
N SER A 76 -23.80 -25.32 26.94
CA SER A 76 -23.19 -25.97 28.10
C SER A 76 -23.96 -25.71 29.40
N LEU A 77 -24.43 -24.47 29.61
CA LEU A 77 -25.21 -24.09 30.78
C LEU A 77 -26.54 -24.85 30.84
N ILE A 78 -27.24 -24.98 29.72
CA ILE A 78 -28.49 -25.75 29.62
C ILE A 78 -28.27 -27.21 30.02
N ILE A 79 -27.17 -27.83 29.55
CA ILE A 79 -26.84 -29.22 29.89
C ILE A 79 -26.62 -29.38 31.40
N VAL A 80 -25.88 -28.46 32.03
CA VAL A 80 -25.63 -28.49 33.49
C VAL A 80 -26.93 -28.34 34.27
N ILE A 81 -27.80 -27.39 33.89
CA ILE A 81 -29.10 -27.18 34.54
C ILE A 81 -29.98 -28.43 34.42
N LEU A 82 -30.05 -29.04 33.24
CA LEU A 82 -30.81 -30.28 33.03
C LEU A 82 -30.31 -31.40 33.94
N LEU A 83 -28.99 -31.58 34.05
CA LEU A 83 -28.41 -32.61 34.89
C LEU A 83 -28.73 -32.38 36.37
N LEU A 84 -28.66 -31.13 36.84
CA LEU A 84 -29.05 -30.76 38.20
C LEU A 84 -30.53 -31.03 38.47
N CYS A 85 -31.42 -30.72 37.52
CA CYS A 85 -32.84 -31.04 37.66
C CYS A 85 -33.05 -32.55 37.80
N VAL A 86 -32.39 -33.38 36.99
CA VAL A 86 -32.51 -34.85 37.07
C VAL A 86 -32.05 -35.36 38.43
N VAL A 87 -30.91 -34.87 38.94
CA VAL A 87 -30.41 -35.24 40.27
C VAL A 87 -31.38 -34.78 41.36
N PHE A 88 -31.91 -33.56 41.27
CA PHE A 88 -32.90 -33.05 42.22
C PHE A 88 -34.17 -33.89 42.22
N PHE A 89 -34.70 -34.24 41.04
CA PHE A 89 -35.84 -35.14 40.92
C PHE A 89 -35.54 -36.52 41.49
N ALA A 90 -34.35 -37.08 41.22
CA ALA A 90 -33.96 -38.37 41.80
C ALA A 90 -33.91 -38.33 43.33
N VAL A 91 -33.44 -37.24 43.94
CA VAL A 91 -33.39 -37.09 45.41
C VAL A 91 -34.77 -36.74 46.01
N ALA A 92 -35.61 -36.00 45.30
CA ALA A 92 -36.93 -35.61 45.79
C ALA A 92 -37.97 -36.75 45.70
N PHE A 93 -37.78 -37.70 44.79
CA PHE A 93 -38.67 -38.85 44.56
C PHE A 93 -38.11 -40.18 45.07
N ILE A 94 -36.90 -40.20 45.64
CA ILE A 94 -36.39 -41.32 46.46
C ILE A 94 -36.84 -41.14 47.90
#